data_AF-A0A800M6M0-F1
#
_entry.id   AF-A0A800M6M0-F1
#
_cell.length_a   1.000
_cell.length_b   1.000
_cell.length_c   1.000
_cell.angle_alpha   90.00
_cell.angle_beta   90.00
_cell.angle_gamma   90.00
#
_symmetry.space_group_name_H-M   'P 1'
#
loop_
_entity.id
_entity.type
_entity.pdbx_description
1 polymer ?
#
loop_
_entity_poly.entity_id
_entity_poly.type
_entity_poly.pdbx_seq_one_letter_code
_entity_poly.pdbx_strand_id
1 'polypeptide(L)'
;MQFLNFKDGQFIDFLGYKRLAAIISGILILAGVASIVAHNGLKYGIDFRGGTNVQIQFSTPPNLDQLRNFFAQNGMKNVVLQTFGDLAEHEILLGLPINSPLGTGENLTSELRKILEPQHPKLEIRRIETIGPKVGDELKISAVKAILIALGLVLLYITIRFQWRQGVSAILALVHDVLVVVGMFSIFDKEFSLTVVAALLT
;
A
#
# COMPACT_ATOMS: atom_id res chain seq x y z
N MET A 1 19.83 -36.09 -0.73
CA MET A 1 19.92 -34.69 -0.26
C MET A 1 20.60 -33.91 -1.36
N GLN A 2 19.90 -33.01 -2.03
CA GLN A 2 20.41 -32.35 -3.23
C GLN A 2 20.92 -30.95 -2.84
N PHE A 3 22.23 -30.84 -2.70
CA PHE A 3 22.93 -29.58 -2.48
C PHE A 3 23.08 -28.88 -3.85
N LEU A 4 22.58 -27.65 -3.99
CA LEU A 4 22.78 -26.83 -5.19
C LEU A 4 24.11 -26.07 -5.05
N ASN A 5 24.98 -26.27 -6.04
CA ASN A 5 26.39 -25.83 -6.01
C ASN A 5 26.48 -24.35 -6.45
N PHE A 6 26.74 -23.45 -5.49
CA PHE A 6 27.20 -22.09 -5.77
C PHE A 6 28.69 -22.01 -5.46
N LYS A 7 29.44 -21.26 -6.27
CA LYS A 7 30.90 -21.12 -6.20
C LYS A 7 31.37 -20.90 -4.75
N ASP A 8 32.44 -21.61 -4.39
CA ASP A 8 33.19 -21.52 -3.13
C ASP A 8 32.70 -22.34 -1.92
N GLY A 9 32.12 -23.52 -2.15
CA GLY A 9 32.17 -24.64 -1.19
C GLY A 9 31.48 -24.44 0.18
N GLN A 10 30.70 -23.37 0.35
CA GLN A 10 29.89 -23.16 1.55
C GLN A 10 28.50 -23.77 1.35
N PHE A 11 28.20 -24.82 2.12
CA PHE A 11 26.89 -25.46 2.14
C PHE A 11 25.97 -24.73 3.13
N ILE A 12 24.97 -24.01 2.61
CA ILE A 12 23.88 -23.47 3.44
C ILE A 12 22.79 -24.54 3.56
N ASP A 13 22.50 -24.98 4.79
CA ASP A 13 21.46 -25.99 5.06
C ASP A 13 20.05 -25.38 5.13
N PHE A 14 19.49 -25.03 3.98
CA PHE A 14 18.10 -24.54 3.88
C PHE A 14 17.07 -25.54 4.43
N LEU A 15 17.35 -26.84 4.33
CA LEU A 15 16.45 -27.91 4.77
C LEU A 15 16.42 -28.05 6.30
N GLY A 16 17.53 -27.75 6.98
CA GLY A 16 17.62 -27.69 8.43
C GLY A 16 16.79 -26.54 9.02
N TYR A 17 16.78 -25.37 8.36
CA TYR A 17 16.05 -24.19 8.83
C TYR A 17 14.55 -24.17 8.47
N LYS A 18 14.06 -25.12 7.66
CA LYS A 18 12.68 -25.11 7.15
C LYS A 18 11.61 -24.99 8.25
N ARG A 19 11.83 -25.63 9.41
CA ARG A 19 10.88 -25.58 10.54
C ARG A 19 10.88 -24.22 11.21
N LEU A 20 12.06 -23.64 11.42
CA LEU A 20 12.20 -22.30 11.99
C LEU A 20 11.58 -21.24 11.07
N ALA A 21 11.89 -21.30 9.77
CA ALA A 21 11.32 -20.41 8.76
C ALA A 21 9.78 -20.51 8.71
N ALA A 22 9.23 -21.73 8.72
CA ALA A 22 7.79 -21.96 8.73
C ALA A 22 7.11 -21.43 10.01
N ILE A 23 7.75 -21.55 11.18
CA ILE A 23 7.22 -21.01 12.44
C ILE A 23 7.21 -19.48 12.40
N ILE A 24 8.32 -18.85 12.01
CA ILE A 24 8.42 -17.37 11.92
C ILE A 24 7.38 -16.82 10.94
N SER A 25 7.31 -17.43 9.76
CA SER A 25 6.30 -17.12 8.74
C SER A 25 4.87 -17.26 9.28
N GLY A 26 4.57 -18.39 9.94
CA GLY A 26 3.26 -18.62 10.53
C GLY A 26 2.88 -17.56 11.58
N ILE A 27 3.83 -17.17 12.44
CA ILE A 27 3.63 -16.09 13.41
C ILE A 27 3.35 -14.76 12.71
N LEU A 28 4.09 -14.41 11.65
CA LEU A 28 3.86 -13.18 10.90
C LEU A 28 2.48 -13.14 10.23
N ILE A 29 2.05 -14.26 9.63
CA ILE A 29 0.71 -14.35 9.03
C ILE A 29 -0.36 -14.22 10.11
N LEU A 30 -0.23 -14.92 11.24
CA LEU A 30 -1.19 -14.83 12.34
C LEU A 30 -1.27 -13.42 12.93
N ALA A 31 -0.12 -12.75 13.13
CA ALA A 31 -0.07 -11.37 13.58
C ALA A 31 -0.73 -10.41 12.56
N GLY A 32 -0.48 -10.62 11.26
CA GLY A 32 -1.10 -9.86 10.19
C GLY A 32 -2.62 -10.03 10.16
N VAL A 33 -3.11 -11.26 10.22
CA VAL A 33 -4.56 -11.56 10.27
C VAL A 33 -5.19 -10.97 11.53
N ALA A 34 -4.54 -11.11 12.69
CA ALA A 34 -5.02 -10.51 13.93
C ALA A 34 -5.11 -8.99 13.83
N SER A 35 -4.11 -8.34 13.22
CA SER A 35 -4.11 -6.90 12.94
C SER A 35 -5.26 -6.49 12.00
N ILE A 36 -5.51 -7.25 10.94
CA ILE A 36 -6.60 -6.97 9.99
C ILE A 36 -7.96 -7.06 10.71
N VAL A 37 -8.15 -8.08 11.54
CA VAL A 37 -9.39 -8.23 12.32
C VAL A 37 -9.53 -7.10 13.35
N ALA A 38 -8.45 -6.74 14.05
CA ALA A 38 -8.45 -5.66 15.03
C ALA A 38 -8.80 -4.29 14.41
N HIS A 39 -8.40 -4.04 13.16
CA HIS A 39 -8.68 -2.81 12.43
C HIS A 39 -9.99 -2.83 11.61
N ASN A 40 -10.83 -3.87 11.73
CA ASN A 40 -12.03 -4.07 10.89
C ASN A 40 -11.73 -4.07 9.37
N GLY A 41 -10.58 -4.62 8.98
CA GLY A 41 -10.15 -4.73 7.60
C GLY A 41 -8.86 -3.95 7.29
N LEU A 42 -8.57 -3.84 5.99
CA LEU A 42 -7.43 -3.05 5.51
C LEU A 42 -7.77 -1.57 5.46
N LYS A 43 -6.78 -0.73 5.75
CA LYS A 43 -6.89 0.72 5.54
C LYS A 43 -6.79 1.02 4.04
N TYR A 44 -7.93 1.00 3.38
CA TYR A 44 -8.02 1.36 1.97
C TYR A 44 -7.64 2.82 1.75
N GLY A 45 -6.78 3.06 0.76
CA GLY A 45 -6.44 4.38 0.27
C GLY A 45 -7.59 5.04 -0.50
N ILE A 46 -7.35 6.28 -0.92
CA ILE A 46 -8.35 7.11 -1.60
C ILE A 46 -8.81 6.52 -2.93
N ASP A 47 -7.97 5.75 -3.60
CA ASP A 47 -8.32 5.07 -4.85
C ASP A 47 -9.51 4.12 -4.71
N PHE A 48 -9.72 3.56 -3.51
CA PHE A 48 -10.80 2.61 -3.24
C PHE A 48 -11.94 3.21 -2.42
N ARG A 49 -11.65 4.19 -1.55
CA ARG A 49 -12.66 4.88 -0.75
C ARG A 49 -13.33 6.05 -1.48
N GLY A 50 -12.70 6.54 -2.54
CA GLY A 50 -13.00 7.83 -3.15
C GLY A 50 -12.51 8.99 -2.28
N GLY A 51 -12.20 10.12 -2.92
CA GLY A 51 -11.59 11.29 -2.28
C GLY A 51 -10.78 12.12 -3.27
N THR A 52 -9.92 12.97 -2.72
CA THR A 52 -9.02 13.83 -3.50
C THR A 52 -7.59 13.65 -3.02
N ASN A 53 -6.70 13.27 -3.93
CA ASN A 53 -5.26 13.31 -3.73
C ASN A 53 -4.71 14.65 -4.22
N VAL A 54 -3.87 15.28 -3.40
CA VAL A 54 -3.22 16.54 -3.70
C VAL A 54 -1.72 16.35 -3.54
N GLN A 55 -0.99 16.51 -4.62
CA GLN A 55 0.47 16.49 -4.62
C GLN A 55 0.97 17.91 -4.35
N ILE A 56 1.68 18.08 -3.23
CA ILE A 56 2.18 19.36 -2.76
C ILE A 56 3.69 19.26 -2.63
N GLN A 57 4.40 20.16 -3.30
CA GLN A 57 5.84 20.32 -3.15
C GLN A 57 6.15 21.43 -2.15
N PHE A 58 7.05 21.14 -1.21
CA PHE A 58 7.53 22.07 -0.21
C PHE A 58 8.96 22.51 -0.52
N SER A 59 9.34 23.72 -0.12
CA SER A 59 10.74 24.17 -0.26
C SER A 59 11.68 23.52 0.77
N THR A 60 11.14 23.16 1.94
CA THR A 60 11.87 22.53 3.05
C THR A 60 11.14 21.26 3.47
N PRO A 61 11.85 20.21 3.92
CA PRO A 61 11.24 18.94 4.29
C PRO A 61 10.19 19.16 5.41
N PRO A 62 8.90 18.97 5.11
CA PRO A 62 7.83 19.22 6.05
C PRO A 62 7.74 18.10 7.10
N ASN A 63 7.45 18.45 8.35
CA ASN A 63 7.15 17.46 9.38
C ASN A 63 5.71 16.96 9.22
N LEU A 64 5.54 15.69 8.84
CA LEU A 64 4.23 15.08 8.58
C LEU A 64 3.31 15.08 9.81
N ASP A 65 3.85 14.92 11.01
CA ASP A 65 3.04 14.84 12.23
C ASP A 65 2.50 16.22 12.62
N GLN A 66 3.32 17.27 12.46
CA GLN A 66 2.87 18.65 12.64
C GLN A 66 1.77 18.99 11.63
N LEU A 67 1.96 18.63 10.36
CA LEU A 67 0.98 18.88 9.31
C LEU A 67 -0.32 18.09 9.55
N ARG A 68 -0.23 16.84 10.01
CA ARG A 68 -1.40 16.03 10.39
C ARG A 68 -2.19 16.68 11.53
N ASN A 69 -1.49 17.14 12.56
CA ASN A 69 -2.11 17.80 13.71
C ASN A 69 -2.77 19.12 13.31
N PHE A 70 -2.13 19.88 12.43
CA PHE A 70 -2.68 21.11 11.88
C PHE A 70 -4.00 20.87 11.11
N PHE A 71 -4.04 19.86 10.23
CA PHE A 71 -5.29 19.49 9.55
C PHE A 71 -6.36 18.99 10.52
N ALA A 72 -5.97 18.22 11.54
CA ALA A 72 -6.90 17.75 12.57
C ALA A 72 -7.54 18.90 13.38
N GLN A 73 -6.79 19.96 13.69
CA GLN A 73 -7.29 21.16 14.35
C GLN A 73 -8.27 21.95 13.48
N ASN A 74 -8.08 21.91 12.16
CA ASN A 74 -8.97 22.54 11.18
C ASN A 74 -10.16 21.64 10.77
N GLY A 75 -10.51 20.65 11.60
CA GLY A 75 -11.67 19.78 11.39
C GLY A 75 -11.45 18.60 10.44
N MET A 76 -10.23 18.42 9.91
CA MET A 76 -9.88 17.34 8.97
C MET A 76 -9.08 16.25 9.69
N LYS A 77 -9.77 15.42 10.47
CA LYS A 77 -9.13 14.38 11.32
C LYS A 77 -8.61 13.17 10.55
N ASN A 78 -9.16 12.91 9.36
CA ASN A 78 -8.87 11.70 8.58
C ASN A 78 -8.06 12.00 7.32
N VAL A 79 -7.13 12.97 7.41
CA VAL A 79 -6.21 13.24 6.31
C VAL A 79 -5.11 12.20 6.25
N VAL A 80 -4.74 11.85 5.04
CA VAL A 80 -3.64 10.95 4.75
C VAL A 80 -2.47 11.80 4.30
N LEU A 81 -1.31 11.60 4.92
CA LEU A 81 -0.09 12.31 4.56
C LEU A 81 1.02 11.31 4.33
N GLN A 82 1.59 11.34 3.12
CA GLN A 82 2.64 10.42 2.69
C GLN A 82 3.69 11.18 1.89
N THR A 83 4.97 10.90 2.13
CA THR A 83 6.05 11.38 1.25
C THR A 83 5.88 10.80 -0.14
N PHE A 84 6.09 11.61 -1.17
CA PHE A 84 5.97 11.23 -2.57
C PHE A 84 7.29 11.51 -3.30
N GLY A 85 7.66 10.66 -4.26
CA GLY A 85 8.86 10.84 -5.06
C GLY A 85 10.17 10.67 -4.29
N ASP A 86 11.20 11.40 -4.72
CA ASP A 86 12.52 11.42 -4.07
C ASP A 86 12.50 12.35 -2.85
N LEU A 87 13.25 11.98 -1.80
CA LEU A 87 13.38 12.76 -0.57
C LEU A 87 13.92 14.17 -0.84
N ALA A 88 14.71 14.35 -1.91
CA ALA A 88 15.26 15.64 -2.32
C ALA A 88 14.19 16.61 -2.87
N GLU A 89 13.06 16.10 -3.37
CA GLU A 89 12.00 16.91 -3.98
C GLU A 89 11.02 17.47 -2.94
N HIS A 90 11.07 16.96 -1.70
CA HIS A 90 10.23 17.36 -0.57
C HIS A 90 8.73 17.38 -0.91
N GLU A 91 8.26 16.37 -1.65
CA GLU A 91 6.86 16.25 -2.03
C GLU A 91 6.06 15.42 -1.03
N ILE A 92 4.83 15.87 -0.79
CA ILE A 92 3.82 15.14 -0.02
C ILE A 92 2.61 14.89 -0.90
N LEU A 93 2.08 13.67 -0.81
CA LEU A 93 0.73 13.35 -1.21
C LEU A 93 -0.21 13.53 0.00
N LEU A 94 -1.07 14.54 -0.10
CA LEU A 94 -2.17 14.79 0.83
C LEU A 94 -3.44 14.14 0.29
N GLY A 95 -3.93 13.17 1.04
CA GLY A 95 -5.18 12.51 0.78
C GLY A 95 -6.33 13.08 1.61
N LEU A 96 -7.39 13.53 0.94
CA LEU A 96 -8.61 14.07 1.52
C LEU A 96 -9.80 13.15 1.22
N PRO A 97 -10.61 12.75 2.23
CA PRO A 97 -11.80 11.95 1.98
C PRO A 97 -12.92 12.79 1.33
N ILE A 98 -13.89 12.13 0.69
CA ILE A 98 -15.03 12.78 0.01
C ILE A 98 -15.82 13.74 0.90
N ASN A 99 -15.90 13.47 2.20
CA ASN A 99 -16.61 14.29 3.17
C ASN A 99 -15.74 15.41 3.77
N SER A 100 -14.59 15.71 3.16
CA SER A 100 -13.73 16.80 3.60
C SER A 100 -14.45 18.15 3.49
N PRO A 101 -14.35 19.03 4.51
CA PRO A 101 -14.93 20.38 4.49
C PRO A 101 -14.34 21.28 3.39
N LEU A 102 -13.20 20.90 2.80
CA LEU A 102 -12.56 21.64 1.71
C LEU A 102 -13.25 21.48 0.35
N GLY A 103 -14.22 20.56 0.23
CA GLY A 103 -14.86 20.25 -1.05
C GLY A 103 -13.90 19.55 -2.03
N THR A 104 -14.18 19.66 -3.32
CA THR A 104 -13.40 19.02 -4.41
C THR A 104 -13.10 20.03 -5.53
N GLY A 105 -12.10 19.74 -6.37
CA GLY A 105 -11.81 20.52 -7.58
C GLY A 105 -11.19 21.91 -7.33
N GLU A 106 -11.67 22.93 -8.04
CA GLU A 106 -11.10 24.29 -8.01
C GLU A 106 -11.18 24.96 -6.63
N ASN A 107 -12.30 24.77 -5.91
CA ASN A 107 -12.49 25.34 -4.56
C ASN A 107 -11.51 24.76 -3.53
N LEU A 108 -11.13 23.50 -3.71
CA LEU A 108 -10.15 22.85 -2.83
C LEU A 108 -8.77 23.48 -2.96
N THR A 109 -8.38 23.93 -4.16
CA THR A 109 -7.08 24.59 -4.39
C THR A 109 -7.00 25.93 -3.68
N SER A 110 -8.06 26.73 -3.76
CA SER A 110 -8.09 28.06 -3.14
C SER A 110 -8.16 27.98 -1.63
N GLU A 111 -8.97 27.06 -1.08
CA GLU A 111 -9.04 26.84 0.37
C GLU A 111 -7.74 26.25 0.94
N LEU A 112 -7.12 25.26 0.26
CA LEU A 112 -5.82 24.74 0.70
C LEU A 112 -4.73 25.80 0.71
N ARG A 113 -4.69 26.68 -0.31
CA ARG A 113 -3.75 27.80 -0.33
C ARG A 113 -3.98 28.74 0.84
N LYS A 114 -5.21 29.19 1.10
CA LYS A 114 -5.51 30.07 2.25
C LYS A 114 -5.03 29.50 3.58
N ILE A 115 -5.16 28.19 3.76
CA ILE A 115 -4.82 27.51 5.01
C ILE A 115 -3.30 27.30 5.13
N LEU A 116 -2.60 26.96 4.04
CA LEU A 116 -1.19 26.57 4.08
C LEU A 116 -0.21 27.71 3.77
N GLU A 117 -0.61 28.70 2.98
CA GLU A 117 0.22 29.85 2.57
C GLU A 117 0.78 30.66 3.76
N PRO A 118 0.04 30.88 4.88
CA PRO A 118 0.58 31.58 6.05
C PRO A 118 1.77 30.86 6.71
N GLN A 119 1.84 29.54 6.61
CA GLN A 119 2.91 28.73 7.21
C GLN A 119 3.99 28.33 6.19
N HIS A 120 3.63 28.26 4.91
CA HIS A 120 4.47 27.79 3.82
C HIS A 120 4.32 28.68 2.57
N PRO A 121 4.90 29.89 2.55
CA PRO A 121 4.70 30.88 1.49
C PRO A 121 5.28 30.50 0.11
N LYS A 122 5.99 29.36 0.01
CA LYS A 122 6.59 28.86 -1.24
C LYS A 122 6.11 27.44 -1.60
N LEU A 123 4.93 27.04 -1.11
CA LEU A 123 4.36 25.74 -1.48
C LEU A 123 3.87 25.75 -2.93
N GLU A 124 4.09 24.65 -3.65
CA GLU A 124 3.56 24.46 -5.00
C GLU A 124 2.62 23.26 -5.03
N ILE A 125 1.38 23.47 -5.45
CA ILE A 125 0.43 22.38 -5.70
C ILE A 125 0.69 21.87 -7.13
N ARG A 126 1.25 20.66 -7.24
CA ARG A 126 1.68 20.05 -8.49
C ARG A 126 0.52 19.36 -9.22
N ARG A 127 -0.31 18.63 -8.48
CA ARG A 127 -1.37 17.79 -9.05
C ARG A 127 -2.53 17.65 -8.09
N ILE A 128 -3.75 17.64 -8.62
CA ILE A 128 -4.97 17.32 -7.88
C ILE A 128 -5.72 16.26 -8.66
N GLU A 129 -6.05 15.17 -7.98
CA GLU A 129 -6.81 14.05 -8.54
C GLU A 129 -8.00 13.77 -7.65
N THR A 130 -9.20 13.76 -8.22
CA THR A 130 -10.41 13.43 -7.46
C THR A 130 -11.03 12.17 -8.02
N ILE A 131 -11.30 11.22 -7.13
CA ILE A 131 -11.90 9.92 -7.43
C ILE A 131 -13.27 9.89 -6.76
N GLY A 132 -14.31 9.71 -7.57
CA GLY A 132 -15.68 9.56 -7.07
C GLY A 132 -15.90 8.22 -6.36
N PRO A 133 -16.84 8.13 -5.40
CA PRO A 133 -17.05 6.93 -4.59
C PRO A 133 -17.42 5.71 -5.44
N LYS A 134 -18.27 5.92 -6.47
CA LYS A 134 -18.66 4.87 -7.42
C LYS A 134 -17.47 4.32 -8.22
N VAL A 135 -16.56 5.19 -8.63
CA VAL A 135 -15.34 4.80 -9.35
C VAL A 135 -14.41 4.04 -8.41
N GLY A 136 -14.29 4.49 -7.16
CA GLY A 136 -13.48 3.79 -6.14
C GLY A 136 -13.96 2.37 -5.87
N ASP A 137 -15.27 2.16 -5.74
CA ASP A 137 -15.87 0.83 -5.59
C ASP A 137 -15.59 -0.07 -6.81
N GLU A 138 -15.70 0.49 -8.01
CA GLU A 138 -15.41 -0.23 -9.25
C GLU A 138 -13.93 -0.60 -9.37
N LEU A 139 -13.02 0.32 -9.00
CA LEU A 139 -11.57 0.08 -8.95
C LEU A 139 -11.23 -1.00 -7.93
N LYS A 140 -11.88 -1.01 -6.76
CA LYS A 140 -11.69 -2.05 -5.75
C LYS A 140 -12.08 -3.43 -6.26
N ILE A 141 -13.25 -3.55 -6.89
CA ILE A 141 -13.71 -4.81 -7.47
C ILE A 141 -12.78 -5.25 -8.61
N SER A 142 -12.34 -4.30 -9.45
CA SER A 142 -11.44 -4.58 -10.58
C SER A 142 -10.06 -5.05 -10.11
N ALA A 143 -9.51 -4.43 -9.06
CA ALA A 143 -8.26 -4.85 -8.44
C ALA A 143 -8.35 -6.29 -7.90
N VAL A 144 -9.42 -6.62 -7.19
CA VAL A 144 -9.64 -7.99 -6.68
C VAL A 144 -9.75 -8.99 -7.84
N LYS A 145 -10.51 -8.66 -8.90
CA LYS A 145 -10.61 -9.50 -10.10
C LYS A 145 -9.26 -9.70 -10.78
N ALA A 146 -8.47 -8.63 -10.93
CA ALA A 146 -7.16 -8.70 -11.54
C ALA A 146 -6.22 -9.63 -10.78
N ILE A 147 -6.19 -9.55 -9.45
CA ILE A 147 -5.39 -10.44 -8.60
C ILE A 147 -5.82 -11.89 -8.78
N LEU A 148 -7.12 -12.19 -8.72
CA LEU A 148 -7.63 -13.56 -8.87
C LEU A 148 -7.34 -14.15 -10.25
N ILE A 149 -7.49 -13.35 -11.32
CA ILE A 149 -7.20 -13.78 -12.69
C ILE A 149 -5.69 -14.01 -12.86
N ALA A 150 -4.84 -13.09 -12.40
CA ALA A 150 -3.39 -13.22 -12.50
C ALA A 150 -2.89 -14.46 -11.76
N LEU A 151 -3.36 -14.68 -10.52
CA LEU A 151 -3.08 -15.90 -9.77
C LEU A 151 -3.53 -17.14 -10.57
N GLY A 152 -4.77 -17.17 -11.06
CA GLY A 152 -5.29 -18.28 -11.85
C GLY A 152 -4.45 -18.60 -13.10
N LEU A 153 -3.97 -17.58 -13.82
CA LEU A 153 -3.12 -17.74 -15.00
C LEU A 153 -1.73 -18.28 -14.65
N VAL A 154 -1.10 -17.76 -13.59
CA VAL A 154 0.18 -18.27 -13.08
C VAL A 154 0.03 -19.74 -12.65
N LEU A 155 -1.07 -20.06 -11.96
CA LEU A 155 -1.36 -21.43 -11.54
C LEU A 155 -1.55 -22.38 -12.71
N LEU A 156 -2.32 -21.98 -13.71
CA LEU A 156 -2.53 -22.76 -14.92
C LEU A 156 -1.19 -23.00 -15.63
N TYR A 157 -0.38 -21.94 -15.78
CA TYR A 157 0.95 -22.03 -16.39
C TYR A 157 1.85 -23.03 -15.64
N ILE A 158 1.98 -22.88 -14.31
CA ILE A 158 2.84 -23.77 -13.52
C ILE A 158 2.33 -25.21 -13.59
N THR A 159 1.02 -25.42 -13.55
CA THR A 159 0.41 -26.76 -13.60
C THR A 159 0.70 -27.47 -14.92
N ILE A 160 0.70 -26.75 -16.04
CA ILE A 160 1.04 -27.31 -17.36
C ILE A 160 2.55 -27.49 -17.49
N ARG A 161 3.34 -26.56 -16.96
CA ARG A 161 4.80 -26.51 -17.16
C ARG A 161 5.58 -27.45 -16.23
N PHE A 162 5.05 -27.74 -15.05
CA PHE A 162 5.70 -28.48 -13.96
C PHE A 162 4.86 -29.66 -13.48
N GLN A 163 5.46 -30.52 -12.65
CA GLN A 163 4.72 -31.63 -12.03
C GLN A 163 3.70 -31.09 -11.02
N TRP A 164 2.53 -31.73 -10.92
CA TRP A 164 1.42 -31.34 -10.03
C TRP A 164 1.86 -30.98 -8.59
N ARG A 165 2.77 -31.77 -8.00
CA ARG A 165 3.33 -31.51 -6.66
C ARG A 165 4.09 -30.18 -6.55
N GLN A 166 4.81 -29.79 -7.59
CA GLN A 166 5.52 -28.51 -7.66
C GLN A 166 4.54 -27.36 -7.83
N GLY A 167 3.48 -27.57 -8.62
CA GLY A 167 2.36 -26.64 -8.77
C GLY A 167 1.75 -26.26 -7.44
N VAL A 168 1.24 -27.23 -6.67
CA VAL A 168 0.63 -27.01 -5.35
C VAL A 168 1.57 -26.25 -4.39
N SER A 169 2.86 -26.59 -4.39
CA SER A 169 3.85 -25.94 -3.53
C SER A 169 4.06 -24.47 -3.92
N ALA A 170 4.07 -24.16 -5.23
CA ALA A 170 4.18 -22.79 -5.72
C ALA A 170 2.93 -21.95 -5.37
N ILE A 171 1.73 -22.54 -5.41
CA ILE A 171 0.49 -21.86 -4.97
C ILE A 171 0.61 -21.43 -3.52
N LEU A 172 1.00 -22.36 -2.66
CA LEU A 172 1.12 -22.11 -1.23
C LEU A 172 2.16 -21.03 -0.94
N ALA A 173 3.28 -21.03 -1.67
CA ALA A 173 4.29 -19.98 -1.57
C ALA A 173 3.75 -18.60 -1.99
N LEU A 174 3.03 -18.51 -3.12
CA LEU A 174 2.45 -17.24 -3.58
C LEU A 174 1.40 -16.69 -2.62
N VAL A 175 0.50 -17.56 -2.12
CA VAL A 175 -0.52 -17.16 -1.14
C VAL A 175 0.16 -16.69 0.15
N HIS A 176 1.19 -17.39 0.61
CA HIS A 176 1.99 -16.99 1.75
C HIS A 176 2.58 -15.59 1.56
N ASP A 177 3.25 -15.32 0.43
CA ASP A 177 3.93 -14.05 0.19
C ASP A 177 2.93 -12.88 0.18
N VAL A 178 1.77 -13.05 -0.48
CA VAL A 178 0.70 -12.04 -0.48
C VAL A 178 0.15 -11.82 0.93
N LEU A 179 -0.10 -12.87 1.71
CA LEU A 179 -0.62 -12.75 3.08
C LEU A 179 0.36 -12.02 4.00
N VAL A 180 1.66 -12.30 3.88
CA VAL A 180 2.69 -11.62 4.67
C VAL A 180 2.74 -10.14 4.31
N VAL A 181 2.77 -9.78 3.02
CA VAL A 181 2.81 -8.37 2.61
C VAL A 181 1.55 -7.63 3.05
N VAL A 182 0.36 -8.18 2.79
CA VAL A 182 -0.91 -7.57 3.20
C VAL A 182 -1.01 -7.45 4.72
N GLY A 183 -0.55 -8.46 5.46
CA GLY A 183 -0.48 -8.44 6.92
C GLY A 183 0.43 -7.33 7.44
N MET A 184 1.61 -7.15 6.84
CA MET A 184 2.54 -6.06 7.18
C MET A 184 1.90 -4.69 6.96
N PHE A 185 1.20 -4.48 5.84
CA PHE A 185 0.49 -3.22 5.60
C PHE A 185 -0.53 -2.92 6.72
N SER A 186 -1.24 -3.94 7.20
CA SER A 186 -2.16 -3.78 8.33
C SER A 186 -1.43 -3.47 9.63
N ILE A 187 -0.34 -4.19 9.94
CA ILE A 187 0.42 -4.00 11.19
C ILE A 187 0.98 -2.59 11.30
N PHE A 188 1.46 -2.02 10.19
CA PHE A 188 2.05 -0.67 10.16
C PHE A 188 1.03 0.46 9.88
N ASP A 189 -0.28 0.16 9.88
CA ASP A 189 -1.35 1.10 9.57
C ASP A 189 -1.13 1.86 8.23
N LYS A 190 -0.54 1.16 7.26
CA LYS A 190 -0.25 1.68 5.92
C LYS A 190 -1.45 1.52 5.02
N GLU A 191 -1.56 2.42 4.05
CA GLU A 191 -2.68 2.41 3.12
C GLU A 191 -2.51 1.38 2.02
N PHE A 192 -3.59 0.66 1.74
CA PHE A 192 -3.70 -0.23 0.62
C PHE A 192 -4.28 0.53 -0.57
N SER A 193 -3.44 0.85 -1.56
CA SER A 193 -3.76 1.66 -2.75
C SER A 193 -3.65 0.84 -4.04
N LEU A 194 -4.02 1.42 -5.19
CA LEU A 194 -3.81 0.77 -6.49
C LEU A 194 -2.33 0.56 -6.79
N THR A 195 -1.45 1.44 -6.33
CA THR A 195 0.01 1.28 -6.45
C THR A 195 0.50 0.04 -5.70
N VAL A 196 -0.05 -0.22 -4.51
CA VAL A 196 0.29 -1.43 -3.75
C VAL A 196 -0.19 -2.69 -4.46
N VAL A 197 -1.40 -2.66 -5.03
CA VAL A 197 -1.91 -3.76 -5.85
C VAL A 197 -1.02 -3.99 -7.08
N ALA A 198 -0.61 -2.93 -7.78
CA ALA A 198 0.28 -3.04 -8.92
C ALA A 198 1.63 -3.65 -8.53
N ALA A 199 2.23 -3.18 -7.42
CA ALA A 199 3.49 -3.69 -6.89
C ALA A 199 3.42 -5.18 -6.52
N LEU A 200 2.27 -5.66 -6.04
CA LEU A 200 2.04 -7.08 -5.74
C LEU A 200 1.90 -7.97 -6.99
N LEU A 201 1.61 -7.39 -8.16
CA LEU A 201 1.33 -8.12 -9.40
C LEU A 201 2.52 -8.14 -10.38
N THR A 202 3.46 -7.20 -10.22
CA THR A 202 4.76 -7.17 -10.91
C THR A 202 5.76 -8.14 -10.31
#